data_AF-A0A971HH15-F1
#
_entry.id   AF-A0A971HH15-F1
#
_cell.length_a   1.000
_cell.length_b   1.000
_cell.length_c   1.000
_cell.angle_alpha   90.00
_cell.angle_beta   90.00
_cell.angle_gamma   90.00
#
_symmetry.space_group_name_H-M   'P 1'
#
loop_
_entity.id
_entity.type
_entity.pdbx_description
1 polymer ?
#
loop_
_entity_poly.entity_id
_entity_poly.type
_entity_poly.pdbx_seq_one_letter_code
_entity_poly.pdbx_strand_id
1 'polypeptide(L)'
;LNLASKEYSKCISNYLNKDIRFVTCTFGEIINGKVIEKGTLVKMARGEMVRFMAENKIHNIEDIKSFNRLGYVFKEGLSDENNYVFVKERVEKSSYKEWNDG
;
A
#
# COMPACT_ATOMS: atom_id res chain seq x y z
N LEU A 1 5.99 10.22 -4.65
CA LEU A 1 5.42 9.10 -3.86
C LEU A 1 6.43 8.68 -2.78
N ASN A 2 6.01 8.64 -1.52
CA ASN A 2 6.87 8.22 -0.43
C ASN A 2 6.60 6.76 -0.04
N LEU A 3 7.52 5.87 -0.39
CA LEU A 3 7.48 4.43 -0.07
C LEU A 3 8.56 4.03 0.94
N ALA A 4 9.31 4.98 1.51
CA ALA A 4 10.44 4.68 2.37
C ALA A 4 10.09 4.75 3.87
N SER A 5 10.94 4.20 4.73
CA SER A 5 10.85 4.40 6.19
C SER A 5 10.92 5.90 6.52
N LYS A 6 10.37 6.36 7.66
CA LYS A 6 10.37 7.79 8.06
C LYS A 6 11.77 8.46 7.96
N GLU A 7 12.85 7.71 8.13
CA GLU A 7 14.23 8.19 8.05
C GLU A 7 14.72 8.42 6.61
N TYR A 8 14.36 7.56 5.65
CA TYR A 8 14.76 7.75 4.24
C TYR A 8 13.98 8.89 3.58
N SER A 9 12.72 9.08 3.96
CA SER A 9 11.90 10.17 3.44
C SER A 9 12.48 11.56 3.76
N LYS A 10 13.20 11.71 4.87
CA LYS A 10 13.91 12.95 5.24
C LYS A 10 15.16 13.20 4.39
N CYS A 11 15.84 12.15 3.93
CA CYS A 11 17.01 12.31 3.07
C CYS A 11 16.64 12.76 1.66
N ILE A 12 15.52 12.28 1.11
CA ILE A 12 15.12 12.58 -0.26
C ILE A 12 14.35 13.91 -0.34
N SER A 13 13.68 14.35 0.73
CA SER A 13 12.99 15.65 0.76
C SER A 13 13.92 16.85 0.55
N ASN A 14 15.21 16.70 0.86
CA ASN A 14 16.21 17.77 0.65
C ASN A 14 16.68 17.89 -0.82
N TYR A 15 16.37 16.91 -1.67
CA TYR A 15 16.79 16.87 -3.09
C TYR A 15 15.64 17.05 -4.08
N LEU A 16 14.43 17.33 -3.60
CA LEU A 16 13.23 17.39 -4.42
C LEU A 16 12.71 18.83 -4.50
N ASN A 17 12.50 19.30 -5.74
CA ASN A 17 11.96 20.62 -6.04
C ASN A 17 10.60 20.86 -5.34
N LYS A 18 10.30 22.13 -5.04
CA LYS A 18 9.10 22.57 -4.31
C LYS A 18 7.76 22.22 -4.99
N ASP A 19 7.76 21.85 -6.28
CA ASP A 19 6.56 21.47 -7.05
C ASP A 19 6.18 19.98 -6.96
N ILE A 20 6.84 19.20 -6.11
CA ILE A 20 6.61 17.76 -6.03
C ILE A 20 5.57 17.45 -4.95
N ARG A 21 4.37 17.01 -5.37
CA ARG A 21 3.33 16.49 -4.48
C ARG A 21 3.78 15.17 -3.85
N PHE A 22 3.90 15.16 -2.52
CA PHE A 22 4.21 13.96 -1.75
C PHE A 22 2.93 13.25 -1.32
N VAL A 23 2.65 12.10 -1.95
CA VAL A 23 1.65 11.16 -1.45
C VAL A 23 2.35 10.03 -0.70
N THR A 24 1.84 9.70 0.48
CA THR A 24 2.25 8.56 1.30
C THR A 24 1.36 7.37 0.98
N CYS A 25 1.94 6.17 0.86
CA CYS A 25 1.14 4.93 0.81
C CYS A 25 1.24 4.21 2.15
N THR A 26 0.10 4.06 2.83
CA THR A 26 -0.04 3.21 4.02
C THR A 26 -0.52 1.83 3.59
N PHE A 27 0.16 0.77 4.05
CA PHE A 27 -0.19 -0.62 3.75
C PHE A 27 -0.49 -1.37 5.04
N GLY A 28 -1.74 -1.76 5.27
CA GLY A 28 -2.11 -2.43 6.52
C GLY A 28 -3.28 -3.40 6.41
N GLU A 29 -3.65 -3.98 7.54
CA GLU A 29 -4.89 -4.74 7.73
C GLU A 29 -5.83 -3.94 8.64
N ILE A 30 -7.14 -4.03 8.44
CA ILE A 30 -8.10 -3.49 9.41
C ILE A 30 -8.22 -4.49 10.56
N ILE A 31 -7.86 -4.04 11.76
CA ILE A 31 -8.01 -4.80 13.01
C ILE A 31 -8.67 -3.86 14.01
N ASN A 32 -9.84 -4.25 14.52
CA ASN A 32 -10.64 -3.45 15.47
C ASN A 32 -10.88 -2.00 14.99
N GLY A 33 -11.21 -1.84 13.70
CA GLY A 33 -11.48 -0.54 13.09
C GLY A 33 -10.25 0.33 12.83
N LYS A 34 -9.02 -0.18 13.07
CA LYS A 34 -7.77 0.55 12.83
C LYS A 34 -6.92 -0.13 11.77
N VAL A 35 -6.22 0.66 10.97
CA VAL A 35 -5.24 0.16 10.00
C VAL A 35 -3.95 -0.19 10.74
N ILE A 36 -3.56 -1.46 10.72
CA ILE A 36 -2.36 -1.97 11.40
C ILE A 36 -1.32 -2.38 10.36
N GLU A 37 -0.16 -1.73 10.41
CA GLU A 37 0.99 -1.98 9.55
C GLU A 37 1.86 -3.12 10.12
N LYS A 38 2.07 -4.19 9.36
CA LYS A 38 3.00 -5.28 9.73
C LYS A 38 4.30 -5.12 8.97
N GLY A 39 5.40 -4.87 9.70
CA GLY A 39 6.67 -4.40 9.13
C GLY A 39 7.17 -5.17 7.90
N THR A 40 7.19 -6.51 7.92
CA THR A 40 7.62 -7.32 6.77
C THR A 40 6.69 -7.16 5.56
N LEU A 41 5.37 -7.15 5.77
CA LEU A 41 4.38 -7.00 4.70
C LEU A 41 4.44 -5.60 4.08
N VAL A 42 4.62 -4.57 4.91
CA VAL A 42 4.77 -3.19 4.46
C VAL A 42 5.98 -3.03 3.55
N LYS A 43 7.13 -3.62 3.92
CA LYS A 43 8.35 -3.60 3.10
C LYS A 43 8.11 -4.25 1.73
N MET A 44 7.45 -5.41 1.71
CA MET A 44 7.11 -6.09 0.46
C MET A 44 6.14 -5.26 -0.39
N ALA A 45 5.08 -4.72 0.21
CA ALA A 45 4.09 -3.92 -0.50
C ALA A 45 4.68 -2.66 -1.13
N ARG A 46 5.61 -1.99 -0.42
CA ARG A 46 6.35 -0.84 -0.95
C ARG A 46 7.21 -1.19 -2.16
N GLY A 47 7.98 -2.28 -2.08
CA GLY A 47 8.76 -2.75 -3.24
C GLY A 47 7.86 -3.10 -4.43
N GLU A 48 6.73 -3.76 -4.15
CA GLU A 48 5.78 -4.16 -5.19
C GLU A 48 5.06 -2.96 -5.82
N MET A 49 4.77 -1.91 -5.05
CA MET A 49 4.23 -0.65 -5.57
C MET A 49 5.23 0.03 -6.51
N VAL A 50 6.52 0.07 -6.18
CA VAL A 50 7.56 0.59 -7.09
C VAL A 50 7.56 -0.21 -8.39
N ARG A 51 7.54 -1.54 -8.30
CA ARG A 51 7.51 -2.43 -9.46
C ARG A 51 6.28 -2.19 -10.32
N PHE A 52 5.10 -2.10 -9.71
CA PHE A 52 3.85 -1.81 -10.38
C PHE A 52 3.91 -0.49 -11.16
N MET A 53 4.43 0.58 -10.53
CA MET A 53 4.57 1.88 -11.19
C MET A 53 5.52 1.82 -12.39
N ALA A 54 6.65 1.10 -12.25
CA ALA A 54 7.63 0.95 -13.33
C ALA A 54 7.06 0.14 -14.51
N GLU A 55 6.39 -0.97 -14.23
CA GLU A 55 5.79 -1.86 -15.25
C GLU A 55 4.65 -1.16 -16.02
N ASN A 56 3.86 -0.33 -15.34
CA ASN A 56 2.72 0.37 -15.94
C ASN A 56 3.06 1.79 -16.41
N LYS A 57 4.33 2.22 -16.30
CA LYS A 57 4.80 3.57 -16.67
C LYS A 57 3.91 4.67 -16.07
N ILE A 58 3.63 4.54 -14.78
CA ILE A 58 2.73 5.47 -14.09
C ILE A 58 3.40 6.84 -13.95
N HIS A 59 2.74 7.86 -14.50
CA HIS A 59 3.16 9.26 -14.41
C HIS A 59 2.17 10.11 -13.61
N ASN A 60 0.93 9.65 -13.42
CA ASN A 60 -0.07 10.30 -12.59
C ASN A 60 -0.24 9.56 -11.26
N ILE A 61 -0.29 10.30 -10.16
CA ILE A 61 -0.46 9.72 -8.83
C ILE A 61 -1.80 9.02 -8.67
N GLU A 62 -2.84 9.48 -9.36
CA GLU A 62 -4.17 8.89 -9.29
C GLU A 62 -4.19 7.44 -9.80
N ASP A 63 -3.30 7.09 -10.75
CA ASP A 63 -3.22 5.75 -11.32
C ASP A 63 -2.71 4.72 -10.30
N ILE A 64 -2.00 5.13 -9.25
CA ILE A 64 -1.53 4.18 -8.22
C ILE A 64 -2.69 3.63 -7.37
N LYS A 65 -3.86 4.28 -7.39
CA LYS A 65 -5.06 3.80 -6.69
C LYS A 65 -5.53 2.45 -7.23
N SER A 66 -5.16 2.09 -8.46
CA SER A 66 -5.49 0.78 -9.05
C SER A 66 -4.55 -0.35 -8.63
N PHE A 67 -3.57 -0.08 -7.75
CA PHE A 67 -2.69 -1.12 -7.20
C PHE A 67 -3.50 -2.19 -6.45
N ASN A 68 -3.37 -3.43 -6.90
CA ASN A 68 -4.14 -4.58 -6.43
C ASN A 68 -3.27 -5.83 -6.16
N ARG A 69 -2.00 -5.64 -5.80
CA ARG A 69 -1.04 -6.75 -5.60
C ARG A 69 -0.92 -7.17 -4.13
N LEU A 70 -0.48 -8.41 -3.90
CA LEU A 70 -0.28 -9.00 -2.56
C LEU A 70 -1.54 -8.99 -1.65
N GLY A 71 -2.73 -8.89 -2.27
CA GLY A 71 -4.03 -8.81 -1.60
C GLY A 71 -4.39 -7.42 -1.06
N TYR A 72 -3.61 -6.39 -1.37
CA TYR A 72 -3.90 -5.01 -0.98
C TYR A 72 -4.85 -4.33 -1.96
N VAL A 73 -5.81 -3.56 -1.46
CA VAL A 73 -6.78 -2.78 -2.25
C VAL A 73 -6.89 -1.37 -1.68
N PHE A 74 -6.94 -0.36 -2.55
CA PHE A 74 -7.15 1.03 -2.16
C PHE A 74 -8.49 1.21 -1.43
N LYS A 75 -8.49 1.96 -0.34
CA LYS A 75 -9.71 2.30 0.43
C LYS A 75 -9.89 3.81 0.46
N GLU A 76 -10.77 4.30 -0.40
CA GLU A 76 -11.07 5.73 -0.54
C GLU A 76 -11.52 6.37 0.77
N GLY A 77 -12.43 5.73 1.52
CA GLY A 77 -12.91 6.25 2.81
C GLY A 77 -11.87 6.32 3.94
N LEU A 78 -10.66 5.77 3.73
CA LEU A 78 -9.52 5.87 4.65
C LEU A 78 -8.40 6.75 4.09
N SER A 79 -8.55 7.24 2.86
CA SER A 79 -7.53 7.97 2.13
C SER A 79 -7.86 9.46 2.02
N ASP A 80 -6.83 10.26 1.82
CA ASP A 80 -6.93 11.69 1.56
C ASP A 80 -5.98 12.11 0.42
N GLU A 81 -5.89 13.42 0.17
CA GLU A 81 -5.05 13.99 -0.89
C GLU A 81 -3.54 13.68 -0.75
N ASN A 82 -3.07 13.41 0.46
CA ASN A 82 -1.67 13.22 0.79
C ASN A 82 -1.35 11.81 1.32
N ASN A 83 -2.37 11.01 1.63
CA ASN A 83 -2.23 9.66 2.16
C ASN A 83 -3.19 8.67 1.50
N TYR A 84 -2.65 7.73 0.74
CA TYR A 84 -3.41 6.64 0.15
C TYR A 84 -3.28 5.38 1.00
N VAL A 85 -4.41 4.87 1.45
CA VAL A 85 -4.49 3.69 2.31
C VAL A 85 -4.87 2.47 1.49
N PHE A 86 -4.01 1.47 1.54
CA PHE A 86 -4.21 0.17 0.94
C PHE A 86 -4.41 -0.87 2.05
N VAL A 87 -5.55 -1.54 2.03
CA VAL A 87 -5.91 -2.55 3.02
C VAL A 87 -5.79 -3.93 2.41
N LYS A 88 -5.11 -4.84 3.13
CA LYS A 88 -5.03 -6.24 2.76
C LYS A 88 -6.37 -6.91 3.08
N GLU A 89 -7.06 -7.37 2.05
CA GLU A 89 -8.27 -8.17 2.21
C GLU A 89 -7.86 -9.56 2.69
N ARG A 90 -8.46 -10.02 3.80
CA ARG A 90 -8.28 -11.41 4.21
C ARG A 90 -9.05 -12.27 3.22
N VAL A 91 -8.32 -13.10 2.47
CA VAL A 91 -8.95 -14.25 1.84
C VAL A 91 -9.42 -15.13 2.99
N GLU A 92 -10.72 -15.19 3.24
CA GLU A 92 -11.26 -16.19 4.15
C GLU A 92 -10.86 -17.56 3.63
N LYS A 93 -10.22 -18.36 4.49
CA LYS A 93 -10.00 -19.79 4.23
C LYS A 93 -11.31 -20.55 4.42
N SER A 94 -12.36 -20.19 3.69
CA SER A 94 -13.64 -20.91 3.68
C SER A 94 -13.66 -21.88 2.50
N SER A 95 -12.92 -22.99 2.61
CA SER A 95 -13.11 -24.20 1.76
C SER A 95 -12.19 -25.38 2.10
N TYR A 96 -11.14 -25.21 2.92
CA TYR A 96 -10.25 -26.34 3.28
C TYR A 96 -10.73 -27.22 4.43
N LYS A 97 -11.93 -27.01 4.97
CA LYS A 97 -12.45 -27.72 6.15
C LYS A 97 -13.58 -28.72 5.88
N GLU A 98 -14.09 -28.83 4.66
CA GLU A 98 -15.23 -29.72 4.34
C GLU A 98 -14.83 -31.13 3.84
N TRP A 99 -13.53 -31.45 3.72
CA TRP A 99 -13.07 -32.72 3.13
C TRP A 99 -12.36 -33.70 4.06
N ASN A 100 -12.23 -33.40 5.36
CA ASN A 100 -11.42 -34.24 6.27
C ASN A 100 -12.18 -34.95 7.40
N ASP A 101 -13.52 -34.87 7.43
CA ASP A 101 -14.37 -35.55 8.43
C ASP A 101 -15.45 -36.45 7.78
N GLY A 102 -15.14 -37.09 6.65
CA GLY A 102 -16.02 -38.04 5.95
C GLY A 102 -15.39 -39.41 5.77
#